data_AF-A0A9D3ZTD0-F1
#
_entry.id   AF-A0A9D3ZTD0-F1
#
_cell.length_a   1.000
_cell.length_b   1.000
_cell.length_c   1.000
_cell.angle_alpha   90.00
_cell.angle_beta   90.00
_cell.angle_gamma   90.00
#
_symmetry.space_group_name_H-M   'P 1'
#
loop_
_entity.id
_entity.type
_entity.pdbx_description
1 polymer ?
#
loop_
_entity_poly.entity_id
_entity_poly.type
_entity_poly.pdbx_seq_one_letter_code
_entity_poly.pdbx_strand_id
1 'polypeptide(L)'
;MASIVTTAITNGAGQNLELRFSNGGNPSPIIKNTQTVSFPLAVQANYLNGALVYELGSTLKWVLFWTTDNQVSTKMFKISDSIDWKQVANNLKSGQRSEDMITYAEYEYTAWASIAPNSSGQALTASINARPVPK
;
A
#
# COMPACT_ATOMS: atom_id res chain seq x y z
N MET A 1 14.20 -17.96 8.64
CA MET A 1 12.74 -18.22 8.59
C MET A 1 12.08 -17.13 7.78
N ALA A 2 11.07 -17.44 6.97
CA ALA A 2 10.25 -16.40 6.33
C ALA A 2 9.50 -15.62 7.42
N SER A 3 9.45 -14.29 7.30
CA SER A 3 8.66 -13.45 8.21
C SER A 3 7.23 -13.36 7.68
N ILE A 4 6.23 -13.50 8.57
CA ILE A 4 4.83 -13.30 8.22
C ILE A 4 4.44 -11.88 8.62
N VAL A 5 3.94 -11.13 7.65
CA VAL A 5 3.37 -9.80 7.86
C VAL A 5 1.85 -9.92 7.76
N THR A 6 1.17 -9.73 8.89
CA THR A 6 -0.30 -9.63 8.90
C THR A 6 -0.69 -8.31 8.27
N THR A 7 -1.37 -8.34 7.12
CA THR A 7 -1.69 -7.14 6.35
C THR A 7 -3.19 -6.89 6.38
N ALA A 8 -3.60 -5.64 6.62
CA ALA A 8 -4.99 -5.19 6.49
C ALA A 8 -5.04 -3.95 5.60
N ILE A 9 -5.85 -3.99 4.54
CA ILE A 9 -5.99 -2.89 3.58
C ILE A 9 -7.46 -2.48 3.50
N THR A 10 -7.73 -1.20 3.71
CA THR A 10 -9.06 -0.58 3.56
C THR A 10 -9.13 0.25 2.29
N ASN A 11 -10.14 -0.01 1.46
CA ASN A 11 -10.39 0.74 0.23
C ASN A 11 -11.62 1.65 0.40
N GLY A 12 -11.42 2.96 0.44
CA GLY A 12 -12.45 4.00 0.37
C GLY A 12 -12.28 4.91 -0.86
N ALA A 13 -11.63 4.42 -1.91
CA ALA A 13 -11.19 5.25 -3.04
C ALA A 13 -12.21 5.36 -4.19
N GLY A 14 -13.44 4.86 -3.98
CA GLY A 14 -14.53 4.98 -4.96
C GLY A 14 -14.50 3.97 -6.10
N GLN A 15 -13.41 3.21 -6.26
CA GLN A 15 -13.25 2.15 -7.26
C GLN A 15 -12.59 0.92 -6.62
N ASN A 16 -12.57 -0.21 -7.32
CA ASN A 16 -11.86 -1.40 -6.85
C ASN A 16 -10.35 -1.20 -6.94
N LEU A 17 -9.61 -1.75 -5.98
CA LEU A 17 -8.16 -1.91 -6.08
C LEU A 17 -7.87 -3.25 -6.76
N GLU A 18 -7.10 -3.24 -7.84
CA GLU A 18 -6.65 -4.43 -8.55
C GLU A 18 -5.15 -4.63 -8.34
N LEU A 19 -4.76 -5.79 -7.81
CA LEU A 19 -3.34 -6.11 -7.61
C LEU A 19 -2.64 -6.25 -8.97
N ARG A 20 -1.54 -5.52 -9.16
CA ARG A 20 -0.68 -5.65 -10.34
C ARG A 20 0.69 -6.22 -10.04
N PHE A 21 1.18 -6.02 -8.82
CA PHE A 21 2.47 -6.52 -8.40
C PHE A 21 2.45 -6.92 -6.94
N SER A 22 3.07 -8.06 -6.66
CA SER A 22 3.50 -8.46 -5.33
C SER A 22 4.83 -9.18 -5.44
N ASN A 23 5.78 -8.84 -4.56
CA ASN A 23 7.03 -9.59 -4.40
C ASN A 23 6.98 -10.58 -3.22
N GLY A 24 5.81 -10.78 -2.59
CA GLY A 24 5.66 -11.70 -1.46
C GLY A 24 4.22 -12.18 -1.24
N GLY A 25 4.07 -13.39 -0.70
CA GLY A 25 2.78 -13.98 -0.34
C GLY A 25 1.75 -14.09 -1.48
N ASN A 26 0.48 -14.23 -1.10
CA ASN A 26 -0.69 -14.27 -1.98
C ASN A 26 -1.69 -13.18 -1.55
N PRO A 27 -1.46 -11.90 -1.89
CA PRO A 27 -2.37 -10.82 -1.53
C PRO A 27 -3.73 -10.99 -2.23
N SER A 28 -4.76 -10.33 -1.71
CA SER A 28 -6.05 -10.31 -2.42
C SER A 28 -5.88 -9.66 -3.79
N PRO A 29 -6.29 -10.34 -4.89
CA PRO A 29 -6.15 -9.80 -6.24
C PRO A 29 -7.08 -8.60 -6.47
N ILE A 30 -8.19 -8.53 -5.74
CA ILE A 30 -9.16 -7.43 -5.80
C ILE A 30 -9.57 -7.06 -4.38
N ILE A 31 -9.63 -5.76 -4.09
CA ILE A 31 -10.24 -5.22 -2.87
C ILE A 31 -11.34 -4.27 -3.31
N LYS A 32 -12.60 -4.64 -3.09
CA LYS A 32 -13.74 -3.83 -3.56
C LYS A 32 -13.80 -2.51 -2.80
N ASN A 33 -14.39 -1.50 -3.43
CA ASN A 33 -14.66 -0.23 -2.74
C ASN A 33 -15.47 -0.49 -1.44
N THR A 34 -15.19 0.32 -0.42
CA THR A 34 -15.68 0.25 0.97
C THR A 34 -15.31 -1.01 1.76
N GLN A 35 -14.49 -1.91 1.21
CA GLN A 35 -14.06 -3.11 1.91
C GLN A 35 -12.74 -2.94 2.64
N THR A 36 -12.61 -3.68 3.74
CA THR A 36 -11.33 -3.99 4.38
C THR A 36 -11.04 -5.46 4.18
N VAL A 37 -9.84 -5.79 3.69
CA VAL A 37 -9.40 -7.18 3.52
C VAL A 37 -8.12 -7.39 4.32
N SER A 38 -8.08 -8.51 5.05
CA SER A 38 -6.92 -8.93 5.83
C SER A 38 -6.35 -10.23 5.27
N PHE A 39 -5.02 -10.30 5.14
CA PHE A 39 -4.33 -11.48 4.63
C PHE A 39 -2.90 -11.56 5.17
N PRO A 40 -2.34 -12.78 5.33
CA PRO A 40 -0.94 -12.94 5.66
C PRO A 40 -0.07 -12.76 4.41
N LEU A 41 1.05 -12.05 4.56
CA LEU A 41 2.10 -11.98 3.54
C LEU A 41 3.36 -12.67 4.05
N ALA A 42 3.76 -13.74 3.36
CA ALA A 42 5.05 -14.37 3.59
C ALA A 42 6.14 -13.59 2.85
N VAL A 43 7.00 -12.89 3.59
CA VAL A 43 8.24 -12.31 3.04
C VAL A 43 9.29 -13.40 3.09
N GLN A 44 9.78 -13.86 1.94
CA GLN A 44 10.79 -14.92 1.93
C GLN A 44 12.04 -14.44 2.66
N ALA A 45 12.77 -15.35 3.30
CA ALA A 45 13.92 -15.04 4.15
C ALA A 45 15.04 -14.23 3.45
N ASN A 46 15.03 -14.20 2.11
CA ASN A 46 16.05 -13.55 1.28
C ASN A 46 15.66 -12.11 0.91
N TYR A 47 14.40 -11.71 1.13
CA TYR A 47 13.93 -10.37 0.84
C TYR A 47 13.99 -9.51 2.11
N LEU A 48 14.70 -8.39 2.02
CA LEU A 48 14.76 -7.37 3.07
C LEU A 48 13.51 -6.47 3.08
N ASN A 49 12.66 -6.59 2.05
CA ASN A 49 11.52 -5.73 1.82
C ASN A 49 10.36 -6.42 1.11
N GLY A 50 9.14 -5.99 1.42
CA GLY A 50 7.93 -6.34 0.69
C GLY A 50 7.34 -5.14 -0.05
N ALA A 51 6.60 -5.43 -1.12
CA ALA A 51 5.99 -4.44 -1.97
C ALA A 51 4.70 -4.96 -2.58
N LEU A 52 3.64 -4.13 -2.54
CA LEU A 52 2.40 -4.32 -3.28
C LEU A 52 2.17 -3.11 -4.18
N VAL A 53 1.67 -3.36 -5.38
CA VAL A 53 1.15 -2.31 -6.26
C VAL A 53 -0.29 -2.65 -6.62
N TYR A 54 -1.20 -1.75 -6.26
CA TYR A 54 -2.60 -1.79 -6.67
C TYR A 54 -2.87 -0.72 -7.71
N GLU A 55 -3.66 -1.04 -8.72
CA GLU A 55 -4.27 -0.03 -9.59
C GLU A 55 -5.67 0.29 -9.12
N LEU A 56 -6.02 1.58 -9.16
CA LEU A 56 -7.36 2.07 -8.91
C LEU A 56 -8.00 2.45 -10.25
N GLY A 57 -8.60 1.46 -10.91
CA GLY A 57 -9.09 1.59 -12.28
C GLY A 57 -8.01 2.16 -13.22
N SER A 58 -8.38 3.13 -14.04
CA SER A 58 -7.47 3.87 -14.93
C SER A 58 -6.93 5.17 -14.32
N THR A 59 -6.94 5.30 -12.99
CA THR A 59 -6.65 6.58 -12.31
C THR A 59 -5.21 6.64 -11.82
N LEU A 60 -4.85 5.73 -10.91
CA LEU A 60 -3.58 5.76 -10.20
C LEU A 60 -3.06 4.35 -9.89
N LYS A 61 -1.75 4.28 -9.67
CA LYS A 61 -1.04 3.16 -9.04
C LYS A 61 -0.78 3.54 -7.59
N TRP A 62 -1.17 2.68 -6.67
CA TRP A 62 -0.92 2.81 -5.24
C TRP A 62 0.10 1.77 -4.80
N VAL A 63 1.23 2.25 -4.31
CA VAL A 63 2.36 1.45 -3.84
C VAL A 63 2.35 1.38 -2.32
N LEU A 64 2.47 0.17 -1.80
CA LEU A 64 2.80 -0.12 -0.41
C LEU A 64 4.16 -0.81 -0.40
N PHE A 65 5.11 -0.27 0.35
CA PHE A 65 6.46 -0.80 0.45
C PHE A 65 6.86 -0.84 1.92
N TRP A 66 7.45 -1.95 2.38
CA TRP A 66 7.87 -2.09 3.77
C TRP A 66 9.15 -2.91 3.89
N THR A 67 9.83 -2.79 5.02
CA THR A 67 11.04 -3.54 5.34
C THR A 67 10.82 -4.45 6.55
N THR A 68 11.72 -5.42 6.73
CA THR A 68 11.76 -6.28 7.92
C THR A 68 11.99 -5.50 9.22
N ASP A 69 12.55 -4.28 9.11
CA ASP A 69 12.90 -3.43 10.25
C ASP A 69 11.74 -2.48 10.66
N ASN A 70 10.50 -2.86 10.35
CA ASN A 70 9.29 -2.08 10.62
C ASN A 70 9.34 -0.65 10.05
N GLN A 71 9.86 -0.52 8.84
CA GLN A 71 9.71 0.71 8.07
C GLN A 71 8.64 0.52 6.98
N VAL A 72 7.88 1.57 6.69
CA VAL A 72 6.84 1.54 5.67
C VAL A 72 6.84 2.83 4.86
N SER A 73 6.52 2.70 3.58
CA SER A 73 6.31 3.78 2.64
C SER A 73 5.03 3.51 1.86
N THR A 74 4.22 4.54 1.69
CA THR A 74 3.13 4.54 0.72
C THR A 74 3.30 5.69 -0.25
N LYS A 75 3.04 5.42 -1.53
CA LYS A 75 3.07 6.42 -2.60
C LYS A 75 2.03 6.12 -3.66
N MET A 76 1.46 7.17 -4.22
CA MET A 76 0.54 7.12 -5.36
C MET A 76 1.20 7.77 -6.57
N PHE A 77 1.01 7.16 -7.72
CA PHE A 77 1.48 7.64 -9.02
C PHE A 77 0.29 7.66 -9.98
N LYS A 78 0.26 8.58 -10.95
CA LYS A 78 -0.75 8.50 -12.01
C LYS A 78 -0.56 7.19 -12.79
N ILE A 79 -1.65 6.66 -13.36
CA ILE A 79 -1.58 5.39 -14.09
C ILE A 79 -0.57 5.42 -15.26
N SER A 80 -0.40 6.59 -15.88
CA SER A 80 0.55 6.84 -16.98
C SER A 80 2.00 6.83 -16.55
N ASP A 81 2.26 7.07 -15.26
CA ASP A 81 3.59 7.37 -14.77
C ASP A 81 4.30 6.06 -14.38
N SER A 82 5.61 6.03 -14.61
CA SER A 82 6.45 4.95 -14.09
C SER A 82 6.60 5.09 -12.58
N ILE A 83 6.67 3.97 -11.87
CA ILE A 83 6.92 3.98 -10.42
C ILE A 83 8.37 4.39 -10.18
N ASP A 84 8.58 5.54 -9.54
CA ASP A 84 9.89 5.95 -9.05
C ASP A 84 10.20 5.21 -7.73
N TRP A 85 10.82 4.04 -7.84
CA TRP A 85 11.20 3.23 -6.69
C TRP A 85 12.19 3.92 -5.75
N LYS A 86 13.00 4.86 -6.25
CA LYS A 86 13.91 5.65 -5.41
C LYS A 86 13.10 6.61 -4.53
N GLN A 87 12.07 7.25 -5.09
CA GLN A 87 11.14 8.07 -4.30
C GLN A 87 10.39 7.24 -3.26
N VAL A 88 9.93 6.04 -3.62
CA VAL A 88 9.26 5.12 -2.69
C VAL A 88 10.18 4.78 -1.51
N ALA A 89 11.43 4.37 -1.78
CA ALA A 89 12.40 4.01 -0.76
C ALA A 89 12.80 5.21 0.13
N ASN A 90 13.00 6.39 -0.46
CA ASN A 90 13.31 7.61 0.29
C ASN A 90 12.17 8.06 1.22
N ASN A 91 10.95 7.57 1.00
CA ASN A 91 9.78 7.90 1.81
C ASN A 91 9.52 6.89 2.96
N LEU A 92 10.41 5.90 3.16
CA LEU A 92 10.33 4.98 4.30
C LEU A 92 10.26 5.73 5.64
N LYS A 93 9.26 5.38 6.45
CA LYS A 93 9.05 5.88 7.82
C LYS A 93 9.21 4.73 8.81
N SER A 94 9.96 4.97 9.89
CA SER A 94 10.10 4.05 11.02
C SER A 94 9.29 4.58 12.20
N GLY A 95 8.48 3.72 12.83
CA GLY A 95 7.68 4.08 14.01
C GLY A 95 6.61 5.17 13.79
N GLN A 96 6.37 5.55 12.54
CA GLN A 96 5.42 6.58 12.15
C GLN A 96 4.60 6.11 10.94
N ARG A 97 3.41 6.69 10.80
CA ARG A 97 2.56 6.50 9.63
C ARG A 97 3.22 7.16 8.41
N SER A 98 3.32 6.42 7.31
CA SER A 98 3.61 6.99 5.99
C SER A 98 2.30 7.46 5.36
N GLU A 99 2.33 8.64 4.73
CA GLU A 99 1.16 9.26 4.12
C GLU A 99 1.52 9.77 2.73
N ASP A 100 0.55 9.82 1.83
CA ASP A 100 0.68 10.41 0.51
C ASP A 100 -0.66 10.99 0.03
N MET A 101 -0.60 11.99 -0.84
CA MET A 101 -1.77 12.65 -1.38
C MET A 101 -1.52 13.01 -2.85
N ILE A 102 -2.52 12.75 -3.70
CA ILE A 102 -2.50 13.14 -5.10
C ILE A 102 -3.88 13.62 -5.54
N THR A 103 -3.92 14.74 -6.26
CA THR A 103 -5.14 15.21 -6.93
C THR A 103 -5.10 14.74 -8.39
N TYR A 104 -6.18 14.10 -8.83
CA TYR A 104 -6.33 13.67 -10.22
C TYR A 104 -7.77 13.89 -10.68
N ALA A 105 -7.93 14.65 -11.76
CA ALA A 105 -9.23 15.13 -12.25
C ALA A 105 -10.02 15.81 -11.11
N GLU A 106 -11.25 15.37 -10.85
CA GLU A 106 -12.17 15.96 -9.86
C GLU A 106 -12.02 15.36 -8.45
N TYR A 107 -11.02 14.51 -8.22
CA TYR A 107 -10.82 13.81 -6.95
C TYR A 107 -9.45 14.07 -6.34
N GLU A 108 -9.44 14.20 -5.02
CA GLU A 108 -8.24 14.12 -4.19
C GLU A 108 -8.19 12.74 -3.54
N TYR A 109 -7.08 12.06 -3.74
CA TYR A 109 -6.79 10.77 -3.13
C TYR A 109 -5.80 10.96 -1.99
N THR A 110 -6.11 10.37 -0.84
CA THR A 110 -5.23 10.31 0.33
C THR A 110 -4.97 8.85 0.67
N ALA A 111 -3.72 8.50 0.88
CA ALA A 111 -3.35 7.17 1.34
C ALA A 111 -2.47 7.24 2.57
N TRP A 112 -2.58 6.22 3.42
CA TRP A 112 -1.64 6.03 4.52
C TRP A 112 -1.30 4.56 4.72
N ALA A 113 -0.13 4.32 5.29
CA ALA A 113 0.33 3.00 5.70
C ALA A 113 1.10 3.08 7.03
N SER A 114 0.94 2.06 7.86
CA SER A 114 1.63 1.92 9.15
C SER A 114 2.05 0.47 9.32
N ILE A 115 3.28 0.27 9.78
CA ILE A 115 3.78 -1.06 10.14
C ILE A 115 4.28 -1.05 11.59
N ALA A 116 3.94 -2.08 12.35
CA ALA A 116 4.37 -2.23 13.73
C ALA A 116 4.62 -3.71 14.06
N PRO A 117 5.50 -4.02 15.02
CA PRO A 117 5.63 -5.38 15.52
C PRO A 117 4.32 -5.85 16.17
N ASN A 118 4.01 -7.14 16.04
CA ASN A 118 2.90 -7.80 16.74
C ASN A 118 3.36 -9.15 17.33
N SER A 119 2.47 -9.87 18.00
CA SER A 119 2.76 -11.19 18.58
C SER A 119 3.21 -12.26 17.58
N SER A 120 3.04 -12.02 16.28
CA SER A 120 3.25 -12.99 15.19
C SER A 120 4.32 -12.54 14.18
N GLY A 121 5.03 -11.44 14.44
CA GLY A 121 5.96 -10.82 13.50
C GLY A 121 5.67 -9.33 13.32
N GLN A 122 5.15 -8.95 12.15
CA GLN A 122 4.81 -7.56 11.82
C GLN A 122 3.33 -7.44 11.41
N ALA A 123 2.72 -6.30 11.69
CA ALA A 123 1.39 -5.93 11.25
C ALA A 123 1.46 -4.69 10.35
N LEU A 124 1.09 -4.85 9.07
CA LEU A 124 0.92 -3.77 8.11
C LEU A 124 -0.56 -3.38 8.04
N THR A 125 -0.86 -2.10 8.23
CA THR A 125 -2.20 -1.54 8.04
C THR A 125 -2.12 -0.41 7.04
N ALA A 126 -3.03 -0.36 6.07
CA ALA A 126 -3.03 0.69 5.07
C ALA A 126 -4.46 1.06 4.65
N SER A 127 -4.64 2.30 4.21
CA SER A 127 -5.89 2.72 3.58
C SER A 127 -5.65 3.72 2.45
N ILE A 128 -6.60 3.76 1.53
CA ILE A 128 -6.70 4.78 0.49
C ILE A 128 -8.13 5.28 0.42
N ASN A 129 -8.32 6.58 0.35
CA ASN A 129 -9.62 7.25 0.31
C ASN A 129 -9.64 8.27 -0.83
N ALA A 130 -10.83 8.52 -1.37
CA ALA A 130 -11.06 9.56 -2.37
C ALA A 130 -12.10 10.54 -1.84
N ARG A 131 -11.89 11.83 -2.10
CA ARG A 131 -12.91 12.87 -1.89
C ARG A 131 -13.03 13.76 -3.13
N PRO A 132 -14.23 14.22 -3.49
CA PRO A 132 -14.39 15.23 -4.53
C PRO A 132 -13.66 16.51 -4.15
N VAL A 133 -13.03 17.16 -5.13
CA VAL A 133 -12.43 18.49 -4.98
C VAL A 133 -13.57 19.52 -5.01
N PRO A 134 -13.71 20.41 -4.01
CA PRO A 134 -14.71 21.48 -4.04
C PRO A 134 -14.52 22.38 -5.27
N LYS A 135 -15.63 22.74 -5.93
CA LYS A 135 -15.64 23.72 -7.02
C LYS A 135 -15.55 25.14 -6.52
#